data_AF-A0A819D256-F1
#
_entry.id   AF-A0A819D256-F1
#
_cell.length_a   1.000
_cell.length_b   1.000
_cell.length_c   1.000
_cell.angle_alpha   90.00
_cell.angle_beta   90.00
_cell.angle_gamma   90.00
#
_symmetry.space_group_name_H-M   'P 1'
#
loop_
_entity.id
_entity.type
_entity.pdbx_description
1 polymer ?
#
loop_
_entity_poly.entity_id
_entity_poly.type
_entity_poly.pdbx_seq_one_letter_code
_entity_poly.pdbx_strand_id
1 'polypeptide(L)'
;MLRNIPSAHRKQHQQQNSPNSNCAECKKKPQQVQCLHCSQHVCLECAQKHVNLVAEESDGAVHLLNEKLDVLDRIANNTRQKIAAERDKIVQAADAERDRAFTLLAQM
;
A
#
# COMPACT_ATOMS: atom_id res chain seq x y z
N MET A 1 -18.94 5.49 -30.21
CA MET A 1 -19.27 4.06 -30.10
C MET A 1 -19.07 3.62 -28.66
N LEU A 2 -20.14 3.68 -27.86
CA LEU A 2 -20.14 3.22 -26.46
C LEU A 2 -20.96 1.94 -26.42
N ARG A 3 -20.32 0.82 -26.05
CA ARG A 3 -21.00 -0.47 -25.92
C ARG A 3 -21.71 -0.53 -24.56
N ASN A 4 -23.02 -0.69 -24.63
CA ASN A 4 -23.88 -1.15 -23.55
C ASN A 4 -23.37 -2.48 -22.99
N ILE A 5 -23.13 -2.55 -21.68
CA ILE A 5 -22.95 -3.81 -20.96
C ILE A 5 -24.28 -4.10 -20.24
N PRO A 6 -24.96 -5.23 -20.51
CA PRO A 6 -26.20 -5.57 -19.83
C PRO A 6 -25.94 -5.94 -18.37
N SER A 7 -26.67 -5.29 -17.45
CA SER A 7 -26.73 -5.64 -16.04
C SER A 7 -27.30 -7.05 -15.86
N ALA A 8 -26.42 -8.00 -15.54
CA ALA A 8 -26.82 -9.35 -15.15
C ALA A 8 -27.40 -9.31 -13.72
N HIS A 9 -28.71 -9.54 -13.65
CA HIS A 9 -29.47 -10.04 -12.51
C HIS A 9 -28.85 -9.88 -11.11
N ARG A 10 -29.19 -8.76 -10.48
CA ARG A 10 -29.26 -8.63 -9.02
C ARG A 10 -30.33 -9.60 -8.52
N LYS A 11 -29.96 -10.84 -8.18
CA LYS A 11 -30.78 -11.69 -7.32
C LYS A 11 -30.84 -10.99 -5.96
N GLN A 12 -31.89 -10.21 -5.75
CA GLN A 12 -32.34 -9.81 -4.44
C GLN A 12 -32.70 -11.08 -3.67
N HIS A 13 -31.73 -11.67 -2.99
CA HIS A 13 -32.06 -12.42 -1.78
C HIS A 13 -32.48 -11.39 -0.74
N GLN A 14 -33.78 -11.06 -0.75
CA GLN A 14 -34.46 -10.62 0.45
C GLN A 14 -34.38 -11.79 1.45
N GLN A 15 -33.27 -11.87 2.20
CA GLN A 15 -33.27 -12.63 3.43
C GLN A 15 -34.09 -11.84 4.43
N GLN A 16 -35.19 -12.48 4.81
CA GLN A 16 -36.21 -12.00 5.72
C GLN A 16 -35.58 -11.43 6.99
N ASN A 17 -35.88 -10.16 7.26
CA ASN A 17 -35.69 -9.56 8.58
C ASN A 17 -36.49 -10.40 9.59
N SER A 18 -35.82 -11.29 10.31
CA SER A 18 -36.33 -11.85 11.57
C SER A 18 -35.85 -10.92 12.69
N PRO A 19 -36.71 -10.11 13.32
CA PRO A 19 -36.32 -9.15 14.37
C PRO A 19 -35.91 -9.82 15.69
N ASN A 20 -35.69 -11.14 15.69
CA ASN A 20 -35.66 -11.98 16.88
C ASN A 20 -34.46 -12.95 16.92
N SER A 21 -33.49 -12.79 16.00
CA SER A 21 -32.28 -13.62 16.00
C SER A 21 -31.32 -13.19 17.11
N ASN A 22 -30.66 -14.16 17.73
CA ASN A 22 -29.57 -13.93 18.68
C ASN A 22 -28.30 -13.49 17.93
N CYS A 23 -27.42 -12.73 18.57
CA CYS A 23 -26.14 -12.31 17.99
C CYS A 23 -25.39 -13.53 17.45
N ALA A 24 -24.87 -13.49 16.22
CA ALA A 24 -24.22 -14.64 15.61
C ALA A 24 -23.04 -15.16 16.46
N GLU A 25 -22.31 -14.27 17.14
CA GLU A 25 -21.18 -14.61 18.00
C GLU A 25 -21.56 -14.92 19.45
N CYS A 26 -22.10 -13.93 20.16
CA CYS A 26 -22.28 -14.04 21.62
C CYS A 26 -23.66 -14.59 22.04
N LYS A 27 -24.53 -14.88 21.07
CA LYS A 27 -25.90 -15.41 21.26
C LYS A 27 -26.83 -14.58 22.17
N LYS A 28 -26.43 -13.37 22.60
CA LYS A 28 -27.31 -12.44 23.31
C LYS A 28 -28.42 -11.91 22.37
N LYS A 29 -29.53 -11.40 22.91
CA LYS A 29 -30.61 -10.68 22.18
C LYS A 29 -30.55 -9.13 22.30
N PRO A 30 -29.44 -8.45 21.98
CA PRO A 30 -29.43 -7.00 21.89
C PRO A 30 -29.83 -6.55 20.47
N GLN A 31 -29.88 -5.23 20.28
CA GLN A 31 -30.04 -4.61 18.97
C GLN A 31 -28.96 -5.13 18.01
N GLN A 32 -29.39 -5.70 16.88
CA GLN A 32 -28.54 -6.33 15.88
C GLN A 32 -28.14 -5.33 14.81
N VAL A 33 -26.88 -5.37 14.38
CA VAL A 33 -26.36 -4.64 13.23
C VAL A 33 -25.70 -5.62 12.26
N GLN A 34 -25.75 -5.34 10.97
CA GLN A 34 -25.00 -6.11 9.99
C GLN A 34 -23.54 -5.64 10.01
N CYS A 35 -22.63 -6.51 10.44
CA CYS A 35 -21.19 -6.23 10.37
C CYS A 35 -20.73 -6.35 8.92
N LEU A 36 -20.15 -5.28 8.35
CA LEU A 36 -19.65 -5.29 6.98
C LEU A 36 -18.37 -6.13 6.80
N HIS A 37 -17.59 -6.31 7.86
CA HIS A 37 -16.36 -7.09 7.83
C HIS A 37 -16.64 -8.59 7.63
N CYS A 38 -17.57 -9.16 8.40
CA CYS A 38 -17.89 -10.59 8.32
C CYS A 38 -19.25 -10.90 7.66
N SER A 39 -20.00 -9.88 7.24
CA SER A 39 -21.36 -9.97 6.68
C SER A 39 -22.40 -10.64 7.58
N GLN A 40 -22.12 -10.79 8.88
CA GLN A 40 -23.02 -11.40 9.86
C GLN A 40 -23.80 -10.35 10.64
N HIS A 41 -24.99 -10.75 11.13
CA HIS A 41 -25.74 -9.96 12.10
C HIS A 41 -25.18 -10.22 13.51
N VAL A 42 -24.62 -9.18 14.10
CA VAL A 42 -23.98 -9.22 15.43
C VAL A 42 -24.52 -8.10 16.31
N CYS A 43 -24.31 -8.22 17.61
CA CYS A 43 -24.62 -7.13 18.54
C CYS A 43 -23.64 -5.96 18.40
N LEU A 44 -24.03 -4.79 18.88
CA LEU A 44 -23.17 -3.60 18.93
C LEU A 44 -21.82 -3.86 19.61
N GLU A 45 -21.79 -4.60 20.72
CA GLU A 45 -20.54 -4.96 21.42
C GLU A 45 -19.59 -5.78 20.54
N CYS A 46 -20.13 -6.77 19.82
CA CYS A 46 -19.36 -7.63 18.90
C CYS A 46 -18.92 -6.85 17.65
N ALA A 47 -19.80 -6.00 17.09
CA ALA A 47 -19.46 -5.13 15.98
C ALA A 47 -18.31 -4.18 16.34
N GLN A 48 -18.33 -3.59 17.55
CA GLN A 48 -17.26 -2.73 18.01
C GLN A 48 -15.92 -3.48 18.14
N LYS A 49 -15.94 -4.74 18.62
CA LYS A 49 -14.74 -5.58 18.66
C LYS A 49 -14.19 -5.84 17.26
N HIS A 50 -15.03 -6.12 16.28
CA HIS A 50 -14.60 -6.30 14.89
C HIS A 50 -13.98 -5.03 14.32
N VAL A 51 -14.59 -3.87 14.59
CA VAL A 51 -14.04 -2.57 14.16
C VAL A 51 -12.66 -2.34 14.78
N ASN A 52 -12.49 -2.61 16.07
CA ASN A 52 -11.20 -2.44 16.74
C ASN A 52 -10.13 -3.39 16.17
N LEU A 53 -10.48 -4.66 15.92
CA LEU A 53 -9.58 -5.63 15.30
C LEU A 53 -9.11 -5.14 13.91
N VAL A 54 -10.05 -4.70 13.08
CA VAL A 54 -9.72 -4.19 11.74
C VAL A 54 -8.87 -2.91 11.82
N ALA A 55 -9.15 -2.04 12.79
CA ALA A 55 -8.36 -0.83 13.02
C ALA A 55 -6.90 -1.18 13.39
N GLU A 56 -6.70 -2.09 14.35
CA GLU A 56 -5.37 -2.55 14.76
C GLU A 56 -4.60 -3.22 13.62
N GLU A 57 -5.25 -4.07 12.83
CA GLU A 57 -4.66 -4.68 11.63
C GLU A 57 -4.26 -3.62 10.60
N SER A 58 -5.11 -2.61 10.40
CA SER A 58 -4.84 -1.52 9.46
C SER A 58 -3.67 -0.64 9.91
N ASP A 59 -3.57 -0.34 11.20
CA ASP A 59 -2.46 0.42 11.78
C ASP A 59 -1.14 -0.34 11.63
N GLY A 60 -1.16 -1.65 11.89
CA GLY A 60 0.00 -2.53 11.67
C GLY A 60 0.44 -2.56 10.21
N ALA A 61 -0.51 -2.62 9.27
CA ALA A 61 -0.22 -2.58 7.85
C ALA A 61 0.39 -1.23 7.42
N VAL A 62 -0.13 -0.11 7.92
CA VAL A 62 0.41 1.23 7.67
C VAL A 62 1.82 1.37 8.23
N HIS A 63 2.08 0.87 9.44
CA HIS A 63 3.41 0.89 10.03
C HIS A 63 4.42 0.13 9.17
N LEU A 64 4.07 -1.09 8.75
CA LEU A 64 4.92 -1.89 7.88
C LEU A 64 5.18 -1.20 6.53
N LEU A 65 4.16 -0.58 5.94
CA LEU A 65 4.31 0.19 4.70
C LEU A 65 5.30 1.36 4.87
N ASN A 66 5.19 2.11 5.95
CA ASN A 66 6.11 3.22 6.24
C ASN A 66 7.56 2.74 6.39
N GLU A 67 7.80 1.63 7.12
CA GLU A 67 9.14 1.05 7.22
C GLU A 67 9.72 0.64 5.86
N LYS A 68 8.89 0.08 4.97
CA LYS A 68 9.32 -0.30 3.61
C LYS A 68 9.63 0.93 2.76
N LEU A 69 8.83 1.98 2.85
CA LEU A 69 9.08 3.24 2.14
C LEU A 69 10.40 3.87 2.61
N ASP A 70 10.67 3.88 3.91
CA ASP A 70 11.94 4.37 4.47
C ASP A 70 13.16 3.59 3.93
N VAL A 71 13.04 2.27 3.77
CA VAL A 71 14.09 1.46 3.16
C VAL A 71 14.30 1.84 1.70
N LEU A 72 13.22 2.02 0.94
CA LEU A 72 13.30 2.43 -0.47
C LEU A 72 13.95 3.80 -0.63
N ASP A 73 13.64 4.75 0.23
CA ASP A 73 14.26 6.08 0.22
C ASP A 73 15.76 6.02 0.51
N ARG A 74 16.17 5.18 1.47
CA ARG A 74 17.60 4.93 1.73
C ARG A 74 18.29 4.32 0.52
N ILE A 75 17.68 3.34 -0.14
CA ILE A 75 18.24 2.72 -1.35
C ILE A 75 18.36 3.76 -2.48
N ALA A 76 17.34 4.58 -2.68
CA ALA A 76 17.34 5.62 -3.69
C ALA A 76 18.46 6.64 -3.44
N ASN A 77 18.60 7.11 -2.20
CA ASN A 77 19.67 8.05 -1.81
C ASN A 77 21.06 7.46 -2.01
N ASN A 78 21.29 6.23 -1.54
CA ASN A 78 22.57 5.53 -1.73
C ASN A 78 22.90 5.33 -3.21
N THR A 79 21.89 5.05 -4.03
CA THR A 79 22.06 4.86 -5.48
C THR A 79 22.44 6.18 -6.14
N ARG A 80 21.78 7.29 -5.80
CA ARG A 80 22.14 8.62 -6.31
C ARG A 80 23.57 9.00 -5.95
N GLN A 81 24.00 8.72 -4.72
CA GLN A 81 25.38 8.99 -4.28
C GLN A 81 26.40 8.18 -5.09
N LYS A 82 26.13 6.89 -5.33
CA LYS A 82 27.00 6.05 -6.17
C LYS A 82 27.08 6.57 -7.60
N ILE A 83 25.95 6.94 -8.20
CA ILE A 83 25.91 7.52 -9.56
C ILE A 83 26.74 8.81 -9.61
N ALA A 84 26.62 9.69 -8.62
CA ALA A 84 27.41 10.91 -8.55
C ALA A 84 28.91 10.61 -8.47
N ALA A 85 29.32 9.68 -7.61
CA ALA A 85 30.72 9.29 -7.47
C ALA A 85 31.30 8.68 -8.76
N GLU A 86 30.55 7.82 -9.46
CA GLU A 86 30.99 7.27 -10.75
C GLU A 86 31.05 8.34 -11.84
N ARG A 87 30.10 9.28 -11.86
CA ARG A 87 30.14 10.42 -12.78
C ARG A 87 31.39 11.27 -12.57
N ASP A 88 31.75 11.54 -11.32
CA ASP A 88 32.93 12.36 -11.01
C ASP A 88 34.23 11.66 -11.45
N LYS A 89 34.32 10.33 -11.31
CA LYS A 89 35.46 9.55 -11.85
C LYS A 89 35.57 9.65 -13.37
N ILE A 90 34.44 9.58 -14.08
CA ILE A 90 34.41 9.69 -15.54
C ILE A 90 34.90 11.09 -15.98
N VAL A 91 34.43 12.15 -15.31
CA VAL A 91 34.86 13.52 -15.60
C VAL A 91 36.36 13.68 -15.37
N GLN A 92 36.87 13.21 -14.23
CA GLN A 92 38.31 13.26 -13.94
C GLN A 92 39.15 12.49 -14.97
N ALA A 93 38.69 11.32 -15.42
CA ALA A 93 39.37 10.56 -16.46
C ALA A 93 39.37 11.30 -17.81
N ALA A 94 38.25 11.94 -18.16
CA ALA A 94 38.14 12.73 -19.39
C ALA A 94 39.02 13.99 -19.35
N ASP A 95 39.05 14.70 -18.23
CA ASP A 95 39.94 15.85 -18.03
C ASP A 95 41.41 15.45 -18.12
N ALA A 96 41.80 14.35 -17.46
CA ALA A 96 43.17 13.85 -17.52
C ALA A 96 43.59 13.46 -18.95
N GLU A 97 42.69 12.85 -19.72
CA GLU A 97 42.98 12.51 -21.12
C GLU A 97 43.08 13.74 -22.01
N ARG A 98 42.22 14.75 -21.79
CA ARG A 98 42.30 16.04 -22.46
C ARG A 98 43.65 16.73 -22.19
N ASP A 99 44.10 16.74 -20.94
CA ASP A 99 45.35 17.39 -20.55
C ASP A 99 46.58 16.68 -21.15
N ARG A 100 46.55 15.33 -21.24
CA ARG A 100 47.56 14.56 -21.96
C ARG A 100 47.62 14.92 -23.45
N ALA A 101 46.46 15.01 -24.10
CA ALA A 101 46.38 15.37 -25.50
C ALA A 101 46.96 16.78 -25.76
N PHE A 102 46.63 17.75 -24.91
CA PHE A 102 47.22 19.10 -25.01
C PHE A 102 48.73 19.11 -24.79
N THR A 103 49.23 18.32 -23.84
CA THR A 103 50.67 18.22 -23.59
C THR A 103 51.41 17.65 -24.81
N LEU A 104 50.85 16.62 -25.45
CA LEU A 104 51.42 16.04 -26.67
C LEU A 104 51.41 17.03 -27.83
N LEU A 105 50.31 17.76 -28.03
CA LEU A 105 50.23 18.79 -29.06
C LEU A 105 51.23 19.92 -28.86
N ALA A 106 51.51 20.31 -27.61
CA ALA A 106 52.49 21.35 -27.30
C ALA A 106 53.95 20.91 -27.53
N GLN A 107 54.20 19.60 -27.66
CA GLN A 107 55.53 19.03 -27.91
C GLN A 107 55.82 18.77 -29.40
N MET A 108 54.82 18.97 -30.27
CA MET A 108 54.95 18.87 -31.73
C MET A 108 55.33 20.22 -32.35
#